data_AF-X1JIZ8-F1
#
_entry.id   AF-X1JIZ8-F1
#
_cell.length_a   1.000
_cell.length_b   1.000
_cell.length_c   1.000
_cell.angle_alpha   90.00
_cell.angle_beta   90.00
_cell.angle_gamma   90.00
#
_symmetry.space_group_name_H-M   'P 1'
#
loop_
_entity.id
_entity.type
_entity.pdbx_description
1 polymer ?
#
loop_
_entity_poly.entity_id
_entity_poly.type
_entity_poly.pdbx_seq_one_letter_code
_entity_poly.pdbx_strand_id
1 'polypeptide(L)'
;MPKKSYSILIFFIIVALVVAGIITYNRSKLESNFKQVELVMSLNELRELSYQEGYNEIELLAKIKYSGINSIAIHEDTLESLTLSGKILYFSDKELNKLNFFLKSIDPFKKFQLSPGEAYIIFNDKNDYLRIKENLQRQLGEDLVRDLGFLPYVGLKVKGSEEKLADLGLGFSEEDIELMRNLGFQVILRLKNFPQINKEDIDFKFKETDKAGNISGIIFEGETVLGYPLKENLIFTAELLKTKRYPFGIIEFAGQKGIETIAQSASELAVRVHSITKEEMEIIPKQKAIDRWIRAAKERKVRIFYIKPYMKSNSDLIEENLSYLKTIEENLNASGFNTGKASLLSATYQEPKIFTLLLILGVISGGLILLQNGYRINPGVFYFSQ
;
A
#
# COMPACT_ATOMS: atom_id res chain seq x y z
N MET A 1 0.12 34.11 48.13
CA MET A 1 1.51 33.78 47.75
C MET A 1 2.42 34.96 48.05
N PRO A 2 3.69 34.76 48.45
CA PRO A 2 4.70 35.80 48.38
C PRO A 2 4.80 36.30 46.93
N LYS A 3 4.99 37.60 46.68
CA LYS A 3 5.15 38.17 45.32
C LYS A 3 6.15 37.37 44.48
N LYS A 4 7.24 36.90 45.11
CA LYS A 4 8.28 36.08 44.47
C LYS A 4 7.74 34.76 43.89
N SER A 5 6.85 34.07 44.59
CA SER A 5 6.30 32.78 44.12
C SER A 5 5.36 32.96 42.92
N TYR A 6 4.62 34.06 42.88
CA TYR A 6 3.76 34.38 41.74
C TYR A 6 4.58 34.72 40.48
N SER A 7 5.66 35.49 40.64
CA SER A 7 6.59 35.80 39.55
C SER A 7 7.27 34.54 38.97
N ILE A 8 7.59 33.54 39.80
CA ILE A 8 8.17 32.27 39.36
C ILE A 8 7.17 31.47 38.50
N LEU A 9 5.90 31.42 38.89
CA LEU A 9 4.87 30.73 38.10
C LEU A 9 4.65 31.40 36.74
N ILE A 10 4.63 32.74 36.71
CA ILE A 10 4.54 33.50 35.45
C ILE A 10 5.74 33.23 34.54
N PHE A 11 6.95 33.16 35.11
CA PHE A 11 8.16 32.83 34.34
C PHE A 11 8.01 31.49 33.62
N PHE A 12 7.55 30.43 34.30
CA PHE A 12 7.34 29.13 33.66
C PHE A 12 6.26 29.14 32.58
N ILE A 13 5.19 29.93 32.75
CA ILE A 13 4.17 30.12 31.71
C ILE A 13 4.77 30.78 30.47
N ILE A 14 5.55 31.85 30.63
CA ILE A 14 6.20 32.55 29.52
C ILE A 14 7.17 31.61 28.79
N VAL A 15 8.00 30.88 29.53
CA VAL A 15 8.94 29.92 28.95
C VAL A 15 8.19 28.83 28.16
N ALA A 16 7.09 28.29 28.71
CA ALA A 16 6.27 27.30 28.01
C ALA A 16 5.66 27.86 26.71
N LEU A 17 5.19 29.11 26.71
CA LEU A 17 4.66 29.77 25.51
C LEU A 17 5.74 29.96 24.43
N VAL A 18 6.95 30.37 24.82
CA VAL A 18 8.09 30.49 23.89
C VAL A 18 8.45 29.12 23.30
N VAL A 19 8.54 28.09 24.12
CA VAL A 19 8.80 26.71 23.67
C VAL A 19 7.70 26.23 22.72
N ALA A 20 6.43 26.45 23.04
CA ALA A 20 5.30 26.12 22.16
C ALA A 20 5.39 26.84 20.81
N GLY A 21 5.81 28.11 20.81
CA GLY A 21 6.05 28.89 19.60
C GLY A 21 7.15 28.28 18.72
N ILE A 22 8.28 27.89 19.31
CA ILE A 22 9.41 27.25 18.60
C ILE A 22 8.96 25.91 17.99
N ILE A 23 8.28 25.07 18.77
CA ILE A 23 7.73 23.78 18.32
C ILE A 23 6.80 23.98 17.12
N THR A 24 5.86 24.92 17.25
CA THR A 24 4.87 25.20 16.21
C THR A 24 5.51 25.72 14.94
N TYR A 25 6.52 26.60 15.05
CA TYR A 25 7.26 27.13 13.92
C TYR A 25 8.05 26.04 13.19
N ASN A 26 8.81 25.22 13.93
CA ASN A 26 9.59 24.12 13.36
C ASN A 26 8.68 23.11 12.66
N ARG A 27 7.56 22.75 13.28
CA ARG A 27 6.55 21.87 12.70
C ARG A 27 5.93 22.47 11.44
N SER A 28 5.55 23.75 11.47
CA SER A 28 4.99 24.45 10.30
C SER A 28 5.97 24.47 9.13
N LYS A 29 7.26 24.71 9.39
CA LYS A 29 8.31 24.66 8.36
C LYS A 29 8.44 23.28 7.74
N LEU A 30 8.44 22.21 8.53
CA LEU A 30 8.48 20.83 8.03
C LEU A 30 7.23 20.49 7.20
N GLU A 31 6.05 20.87 7.67
CA GLU A 31 4.79 20.65 6.95
C GLU A 31 4.72 21.45 5.64
N SER A 32 5.27 22.66 5.61
CA SER A 32 5.27 23.51 4.40
C SER A 32 6.08 22.93 3.24
N ASN A 33 7.07 22.09 3.53
CA ASN A 33 7.88 21.38 2.53
C ASN A 33 7.25 20.03 2.11
N PHE A 34 6.29 19.54 2.88
CA PHE A 34 5.68 18.22 2.70
C PHE A 34 4.42 18.31 1.84
N LYS A 35 4.56 18.70 0.57
CA LYS A 35 3.43 19.03 -0.33
C LYS A 35 3.35 18.19 -1.61
N GLN A 36 4.23 17.21 -1.77
CA GLN A 36 4.28 16.33 -2.94
C GLN A 36 3.34 15.14 -2.76
N VAL A 37 2.35 14.96 -3.64
CA VAL A 37 1.41 13.83 -3.61
C VAL A 37 1.62 12.93 -4.81
N GLU A 38 1.86 11.66 -4.55
CA GLU A 38 1.99 10.61 -5.56
C GLU A 38 0.61 10.05 -5.89
N LEU A 39 0.25 10.05 -7.16
CA LEU A 39 -1.01 9.53 -7.66
C LEU A 39 -0.73 8.20 -8.35
N VAL A 40 -1.33 7.14 -7.82
CA VAL A 40 -1.03 5.75 -8.16
C VAL A 40 -2.31 5.06 -8.60
N MET A 41 -2.24 4.28 -9.67
CA MET A 41 -3.27 3.32 -10.04
C MET A 41 -2.68 1.91 -10.15
N SER A 42 -3.50 0.89 -9.96
CA SER A 42 -3.08 -0.51 -10.17
C SER A 42 -3.03 -0.84 -11.66
N LEU A 43 -1.95 -1.50 -12.11
CA LEU A 43 -1.87 -2.01 -13.48
C LEU A 43 -3.00 -3.01 -13.77
N ASN A 44 -3.33 -3.87 -12.81
CA ASN A 44 -4.37 -4.89 -12.98
C ASN A 44 -5.76 -4.26 -13.15
N GLU A 45 -6.08 -3.20 -12.38
CA GLU A 45 -7.36 -2.49 -12.52
C GLU A 45 -7.43 -1.71 -13.83
N LEU A 46 -6.31 -1.14 -14.31
CA LEU A 46 -6.27 -0.50 -15.62
C LEU A 46 -6.44 -1.50 -16.77
N ARG A 47 -5.86 -2.71 -16.64
CA ARG A 47 -6.08 -3.81 -17.57
C ARG A 47 -7.53 -4.29 -17.56
N GLU A 48 -8.12 -4.49 -16.40
CA GLU A 48 -9.56 -4.83 -16.24
C GLU A 48 -10.42 -3.80 -16.98
N LEU A 49 -10.17 -2.50 -16.76
CA LEU A 49 -10.86 -1.41 -17.45
C LEU A 49 -10.65 -1.45 -18.98
N SER A 50 -9.41 -1.68 -19.42
CA SER A 50 -9.04 -1.78 -20.84
C SER A 50 -9.76 -2.94 -21.53
N TYR A 51 -9.81 -4.10 -20.88
CA TYR A 51 -10.47 -5.29 -21.42
C TYR A 51 -11.99 -5.14 -21.46
N GLN A 52 -12.58 -4.52 -20.43
CA GLN A 52 -14.02 -4.26 -20.38
C GLN A 52 -14.46 -3.36 -21.54
N GLU A 53 -13.72 -2.29 -21.81
CA GLU A 53 -14.07 -1.29 -22.83
C GLU A 53 -13.46 -1.61 -24.22
N GLY A 54 -12.71 -2.71 -24.36
CA GLY A 54 -12.01 -3.08 -25.60
C GLY A 54 -10.95 -2.05 -26.02
N TYR A 55 -10.40 -1.31 -25.07
CA TYR A 55 -9.43 -0.24 -25.28
C TYR A 55 -8.00 -0.80 -25.35
N ASN A 56 -7.09 -0.13 -26.05
CA ASN A 56 -5.68 -0.53 -26.09
C ASN A 56 -4.95 -0.13 -24.79
N GLU A 57 -4.29 -1.08 -24.13
CA GLU A 57 -3.60 -0.86 -22.85
C GLU A 57 -2.57 0.28 -22.89
N ILE A 58 -1.73 0.33 -23.93
CA ILE A 58 -0.67 1.34 -24.05
C ILE A 58 -1.27 2.74 -24.25
N GLU A 59 -2.31 2.84 -25.07
CA GLU A 59 -3.02 4.11 -25.27
C GLU A 59 -3.72 4.58 -23.98
N LEU A 60 -4.35 3.66 -23.23
CA LEU A 60 -4.97 3.98 -21.95
C LEU A 60 -3.94 4.49 -20.96
N LEU A 61 -2.82 3.77 -20.79
CA LEU A 61 -1.73 4.16 -19.90
C LEU A 61 -1.17 5.54 -20.27
N ALA A 62 -0.98 5.82 -21.56
CA ALA A 62 -0.55 7.14 -22.01
C ALA A 62 -1.55 8.23 -21.60
N LYS A 63 -2.86 8.04 -21.84
CA LYS A 63 -3.90 8.99 -21.41
C LYS A 63 -3.92 9.17 -19.88
N ILE A 64 -3.83 8.08 -19.13
CA ILE A 64 -3.78 8.10 -17.66
C ILE A 64 -2.58 8.89 -17.14
N LYS A 65 -1.41 8.75 -17.78
CA LYS A 65 -0.22 9.57 -17.49
C LYS A 65 -0.49 11.05 -17.70
N TYR A 66 -1.09 11.42 -18.85
CA TYR A 66 -1.42 12.80 -19.18
C TYR A 66 -2.50 13.40 -18.26
N SER A 67 -3.34 12.57 -17.64
CA SER A 67 -4.36 12.98 -16.66
C SER A 67 -3.84 13.12 -15.23
N GLY A 68 -2.52 13.03 -15.01
CA GLY A 68 -1.87 13.37 -13.73
C GLY A 68 -1.38 12.17 -12.89
N ILE A 69 -1.69 10.93 -13.29
CA ILE A 69 -1.12 9.74 -12.62
C ILE A 69 0.38 9.69 -12.88
N ASN A 70 1.16 9.63 -11.80
CA ASN A 70 2.62 9.65 -11.90
C ASN A 70 3.24 8.27 -11.70
N SER A 71 2.50 7.34 -11.10
CA SER A 71 3.02 6.05 -10.69
C SER A 71 2.04 4.91 -10.94
N ILE A 72 2.55 3.71 -11.17
CA ILE A 72 1.75 2.51 -11.34
C ILE A 72 2.13 1.49 -10.27
N ALA A 73 1.13 0.93 -9.61
CA ALA A 73 1.29 -0.18 -8.69
C ALA A 73 1.28 -1.49 -9.47
N ILE A 74 2.40 -2.21 -9.41
CA ILE A 74 2.60 -3.52 -10.03
C ILE A 74 2.49 -4.57 -8.93
N HIS A 75 1.57 -5.51 -9.16
CA HIS A 75 1.35 -6.64 -8.28
C HIS A 75 2.26 -7.80 -8.65
N GLU A 76 2.49 -8.70 -7.70
CA GLU A 76 3.01 -10.01 -8.06
C GLU A 76 2.01 -10.71 -8.98
N ASP A 77 2.53 -11.40 -9.99
CA ASP A 77 1.69 -12.18 -10.89
C ASP A 77 0.96 -13.28 -10.13
N THR A 78 -0.27 -13.55 -10.55
CA THR A 78 -1.03 -14.72 -10.09
C THR A 78 -1.26 -15.65 -11.28
N LEU A 79 -1.69 -16.88 -11.03
CA LEU A 79 -2.09 -17.78 -12.11
C LEU A 79 -3.20 -17.16 -12.97
N GLU A 80 -4.10 -16.39 -12.36
CA GLU A 80 -5.15 -15.66 -13.05
C GLU A 80 -4.59 -14.56 -13.96
N SER A 81 -3.72 -13.67 -13.46
CA SER A 81 -3.16 -12.58 -14.28
C SER A 81 -2.33 -13.09 -15.46
N LEU A 82 -1.57 -14.17 -15.25
CA LEU A 82 -0.77 -14.81 -16.29
C LEU A 82 -1.62 -15.54 -17.32
N THR A 83 -2.76 -16.11 -16.91
CA THR A 83 -3.72 -16.74 -17.84
C THR A 83 -4.44 -15.69 -18.67
N LEU A 84 -4.90 -14.60 -18.04
CA LEU A 84 -5.58 -13.50 -18.72
C LEU A 84 -4.67 -12.80 -19.76
N SER A 85 -3.37 -12.69 -19.47
CA SER A 85 -2.38 -12.14 -20.40
C SER A 85 -1.87 -13.15 -21.44
N GLY A 86 -2.30 -14.42 -21.38
CA GLY A 86 -1.90 -15.47 -22.33
C GLY A 86 -0.45 -15.95 -22.17
N LYS A 87 0.21 -15.62 -21.04
CA LYS A 87 1.59 -16.05 -20.74
C LYS A 87 1.67 -17.53 -20.37
N ILE A 88 0.63 -18.05 -19.72
CA ILE A 88 0.50 -19.46 -19.36
C ILE A 88 -0.85 -20.02 -19.81
N LEU A 89 -0.91 -21.33 -19.98
CA LEU A 89 -2.16 -22.08 -19.89
C LEU A 89 -2.23 -22.73 -18.52
N TYR A 90 -3.25 -22.37 -17.75
CA TYR A 90 -3.54 -22.98 -16.45
C TYR A 90 -4.74 -23.90 -16.57
N PHE A 91 -4.60 -25.12 -16.05
CA PHE A 91 -5.67 -26.09 -15.97
C PHE A 91 -5.84 -26.55 -14.52
N SER A 92 -6.92 -26.12 -13.89
CA SER A 92 -7.36 -26.62 -12.58
C SER A 92 -7.82 -28.08 -12.66
N ASP A 93 -7.90 -28.74 -11.50
CA ASP A 93 -8.49 -30.07 -11.37
C ASP A 93 -9.95 -30.09 -11.87
N LYS A 94 -10.72 -29.03 -11.60
CA LYS A 94 -12.10 -28.86 -12.07
C LYS A 94 -12.19 -28.79 -13.59
N GLU A 95 -11.34 -28.01 -14.25
CA GLU A 95 -11.33 -27.86 -15.71
C GLU A 95 -10.92 -29.17 -16.39
N LEU A 96 -9.91 -29.85 -15.86
CA LEU A 96 -9.47 -31.12 -16.40
C LEU A 96 -10.50 -32.23 -16.16
N ASN A 97 -11.23 -32.20 -15.05
CA ASN A 97 -12.36 -33.10 -14.81
C ASN A 97 -13.54 -32.83 -15.77
N LYS A 98 -13.87 -31.56 -16.03
CA LYS A 98 -14.86 -31.18 -17.06
C LYS A 98 -14.42 -31.69 -18.43
N LEU A 99 -13.16 -31.46 -18.80
CA LEU A 99 -12.58 -31.94 -20.05
C LEU A 99 -12.66 -33.47 -20.13
N ASN A 100 -12.24 -34.20 -19.09
CA ASN A 100 -12.33 -35.65 -19.04
C ASN A 100 -13.78 -36.16 -19.11
N PHE A 101 -14.75 -35.45 -18.55
CA PHE A 101 -16.16 -35.81 -18.68
C PHE A 101 -16.62 -35.75 -20.14
N PHE A 102 -16.23 -34.71 -20.89
CA PHE A 102 -16.50 -34.61 -22.33
C PHE A 102 -15.70 -35.64 -23.15
N LEU A 103 -14.43 -35.85 -22.81
CA LEU A 103 -13.50 -36.72 -23.55
C LEU A 103 -13.65 -38.21 -23.24
N LYS A 104 -14.39 -38.63 -22.21
CA LYS A 104 -14.72 -40.05 -21.96
C LYS A 104 -15.40 -40.75 -23.15
N SER A 105 -15.93 -39.98 -24.10
CA SER A 105 -16.49 -40.45 -25.37
C SER A 105 -15.43 -40.75 -26.46
N ILE A 106 -14.16 -40.39 -26.22
CA ILE A 106 -13.04 -40.50 -27.17
C ILE A 106 -11.88 -41.25 -26.47
N ASP A 107 -11.62 -42.48 -26.89
CA ASP A 107 -10.73 -43.46 -26.26
C ASP A 107 -9.23 -43.09 -26.04
N PRO A 108 -8.59 -42.09 -26.70
CA PRO A 108 -7.14 -41.83 -26.52
C PRO A 108 -6.72 -41.33 -25.14
N PHE A 109 -7.62 -40.74 -24.35
CA PHE A 109 -7.28 -40.05 -23.09
C PHE A 109 -7.43 -40.90 -21.82
N LYS A 110 -7.79 -42.18 -21.93
CA LYS A 110 -7.91 -43.11 -20.78
C LYS A 110 -6.65 -43.22 -19.91
N LYS A 111 -5.47 -42.83 -20.42
CA LYS A 111 -4.19 -42.87 -19.69
C LYS A 111 -3.92 -41.62 -18.82
N PHE A 112 -4.66 -40.53 -18.98
CA PHE A 112 -4.55 -39.37 -18.08
C PHE A 112 -5.49 -39.54 -16.89
N GLN A 113 -5.09 -40.39 -15.93
CA GLN A 113 -5.71 -40.40 -14.60
C GLN A 113 -5.23 -39.18 -13.83
N LEU A 114 -6.03 -38.11 -13.87
CA LEU A 114 -5.83 -36.92 -13.06
C LEU A 114 -6.04 -37.30 -11.59
N SER A 115 -5.07 -36.96 -10.73
CA SER A 115 -5.30 -37.08 -9.29
C SER A 115 -6.07 -35.85 -8.80
N PRO A 116 -7.03 -36.00 -7.88
CA PRO A 116 -7.71 -34.86 -7.26
C PRO A 116 -6.71 -33.85 -6.67
N GLY A 117 -6.97 -32.56 -6.84
CA GLY A 117 -6.10 -31.48 -6.34
C GLY A 117 -4.77 -31.30 -7.08
N GLU A 118 -4.63 -31.86 -8.29
CA GLU A 118 -3.54 -31.54 -9.21
C GLU A 118 -3.98 -30.50 -10.25
N ALA A 119 -3.19 -29.44 -10.38
CA ALA A 119 -3.30 -28.45 -11.43
C ALA A 119 -2.06 -28.48 -12.33
N TYR A 120 -2.25 -28.06 -13.58
CA TYR A 120 -1.23 -28.14 -14.63
C TYR A 120 -1.03 -26.75 -15.19
N ILE A 121 0.23 -26.32 -15.27
CA ILE A 121 0.61 -25.02 -15.83
C ILE A 121 1.52 -25.28 -17.02
N ILE A 122 1.20 -24.72 -18.16
CA ILE A 122 2.01 -24.81 -19.38
C ILE A 122 2.53 -23.41 -19.70
N PHE A 123 3.83 -23.32 -20.00
CA PHE A 123 4.52 -22.06 -20.22
C PHE A 123 4.89 -21.89 -21.68
N ASN A 124 4.73 -20.67 -22.18
CA ASN A 124 5.22 -20.27 -23.50
C ASN A 124 6.66 -19.74 -23.45
N ASP A 125 7.09 -19.21 -22.29
CA ASP A 125 8.40 -18.63 -22.07
C ASP A 125 9.18 -19.35 -20.95
N LYS A 126 10.50 -19.46 -21.14
CA LYS A 126 11.38 -20.18 -20.21
C LYS A 126 11.68 -19.35 -18.94
N ASN A 127 11.75 -18.03 -19.04
CA ASN A 127 12.01 -17.17 -17.88
C ASN A 127 10.79 -17.17 -16.95
N ASP A 128 9.59 -17.07 -17.52
CA ASP A 128 8.34 -17.24 -16.77
C ASP A 128 8.29 -18.58 -16.05
N TYR A 129 8.60 -19.68 -16.75
CA TYR A 129 8.71 -21.00 -16.12
C TYR A 129 9.66 -21.02 -14.92
N LEU A 130 10.87 -20.47 -15.06
CA LEU A 130 11.87 -20.47 -13.98
C LEU A 130 11.40 -19.63 -12.78
N ARG A 131 10.94 -18.40 -13.02
CA ARG A 131 10.44 -17.47 -12.00
C ARG A 131 9.26 -18.06 -11.23
N ILE A 132 8.28 -18.58 -11.96
CA ILE A 132 7.04 -19.12 -11.40
C ILE A 132 7.32 -20.43 -10.65
N LYS A 133 8.18 -21.31 -11.20
CA LYS A 133 8.60 -22.53 -10.50
C LYS A 133 9.25 -22.23 -9.17
N GLU A 134 10.22 -21.31 -9.12
CA GLU A 134 10.91 -20.97 -7.87
C GLU A 134 9.94 -20.40 -6.83
N ASN A 135 9.07 -19.46 -7.24
CA ASN A 135 8.07 -18.88 -6.33
C ASN A 135 7.08 -19.93 -5.80
N LEU A 136 6.60 -20.84 -6.66
CA LEU A 136 5.71 -21.94 -6.25
C LEU A 136 6.41 -22.90 -5.29
N GLN A 137 7.65 -23.30 -5.58
CA GLN A 137 8.41 -24.22 -4.75
C GLN A 137 8.68 -23.64 -3.35
N ARG A 138 8.97 -22.35 -3.23
CA ARG A 138 9.13 -21.68 -1.93
C ARG A 138 7.84 -21.65 -1.11
N GLN A 139 6.71 -21.39 -1.76
CA GLN A 139 5.41 -21.21 -1.08
C GLN A 139 4.67 -22.53 -0.79
N LEU A 140 4.90 -23.56 -1.61
CA LEU A 140 4.20 -24.85 -1.51
C LEU A 140 5.11 -25.98 -1.04
N GLY A 141 6.43 -25.86 -1.23
CA GLY A 141 7.40 -26.93 -1.07
C GLY A 141 7.65 -27.68 -2.38
N GLU A 142 8.89 -28.16 -2.55
CA GLU A 142 9.34 -28.83 -3.78
C GLU A 142 8.51 -30.09 -4.12
N ASP A 143 8.05 -30.83 -3.12
CA ASP A 143 7.29 -32.07 -3.34
C ASP A 143 5.95 -31.85 -4.07
N LEU A 144 5.38 -30.65 -3.92
CA LEU A 144 4.09 -30.26 -4.47
C LEU A 144 4.22 -29.63 -5.87
N VAL A 145 5.43 -29.36 -6.35
CA VAL A 145 5.69 -28.69 -7.63
C VAL A 145 6.69 -29.52 -8.43
N ARG A 146 6.20 -30.19 -9.48
CA ARG A 146 7.00 -31.12 -10.29
C ARG A 146 7.01 -30.71 -11.76
N ASP A 147 8.12 -30.94 -12.44
CA ASP A 147 8.19 -30.72 -13.88
C ASP A 147 7.30 -31.70 -14.64
N LEU A 148 6.61 -31.18 -15.65
CA LEU A 148 5.95 -31.97 -16.67
C LEU A 148 6.87 -32.07 -17.88
N GLY A 149 7.38 -33.27 -18.15
CA GLY A 149 8.05 -33.57 -19.40
C GLY A 149 7.02 -33.95 -20.47
N PHE A 150 6.36 -32.96 -21.10
CA PHE A 150 5.51 -33.22 -22.26
C PHE A 150 6.00 -32.37 -23.45
N LEU A 151 6.77 -32.98 -24.35
CA LEU A 151 7.23 -32.32 -25.58
C LEU A 151 6.02 -31.82 -26.40
N PRO A 152 6.02 -30.60 -26.96
CA PRO A 152 7.12 -29.63 -27.03
C PRO A 152 7.14 -28.54 -25.93
N TYR A 153 6.28 -28.62 -24.91
CA TYR A 153 6.09 -27.53 -23.95
C TYR A 153 6.76 -27.80 -22.60
N VAL A 154 7.20 -26.73 -21.93
CA VAL A 154 7.62 -26.81 -20.53
C VAL A 154 6.38 -26.61 -19.66
N GLY A 155 6.20 -27.48 -18.67
CA GLY A 155 5.06 -27.40 -17.77
C GLY A 155 5.40 -27.75 -16.34
N LEU A 156 4.51 -27.36 -15.44
CA LEU A 156 4.53 -27.73 -14.03
C LEU A 156 3.25 -28.46 -13.67
N LYS A 157 3.41 -29.51 -12.88
CA LYS A 157 2.33 -30.15 -12.12
C LYS A 157 2.39 -29.64 -10.70
N VAL A 158 1.31 -29.01 -10.25
CA VAL A 158 1.22 -28.37 -8.95
C VAL A 158 0.10 -29.02 -8.15
N LYS A 159 0.35 -29.30 -6.87
CA LYS A 159 -0.68 -29.81 -5.95
C LYS A 159 -1.14 -28.72 -4.99
N GLY A 160 -2.45 -28.48 -4.94
CA GLY A 160 -3.06 -27.48 -4.08
C GLY A 160 -4.55 -27.29 -4.38
N SER A 161 -5.28 -26.70 -3.43
CA SER A 161 -6.65 -26.24 -3.71
C SER A 161 -6.61 -25.03 -4.63
N GLU A 162 -7.62 -24.90 -5.49
CA GLU A 162 -7.76 -23.76 -6.41
C GLU A 162 -7.68 -22.41 -5.68
N GLU A 163 -8.38 -22.29 -4.54
CA GLU A 163 -8.35 -21.10 -3.69
C GLU A 163 -6.93 -20.76 -3.21
N LYS A 164 -6.19 -21.77 -2.73
CA LYS A 164 -4.81 -21.56 -2.27
C LYS A 164 -3.89 -21.15 -3.43
N LEU A 165 -4.04 -21.77 -4.60
CA LEU A 165 -3.21 -21.49 -5.78
C LEU A 165 -3.50 -20.11 -6.37
N ALA A 166 -4.76 -19.65 -6.32
CA ALA A 166 -5.16 -18.34 -6.80
C ALA A 166 -4.57 -17.19 -5.97
N ASP A 167 -4.35 -17.40 -4.66
CA ASP A 167 -3.82 -16.37 -3.76
C ASP A 167 -2.29 -16.18 -3.87
N LEU A 168 -1.56 -17.16 -4.41
CA LEU A 168 -0.09 -17.12 -4.47
C LEU A 168 0.44 -15.96 -5.33
N GLY A 169 1.50 -15.32 -4.85
CA GLY A 169 2.27 -14.33 -5.62
C GLY A 169 3.46 -14.98 -6.33
N LEU A 170 3.55 -14.83 -7.64
CA LEU A 170 4.50 -15.53 -8.51
C LEU A 170 5.65 -14.62 -8.98
N GLY A 171 6.00 -13.63 -8.16
CA GLY A 171 7.00 -12.62 -8.48
C GLY A 171 6.48 -11.56 -9.45
N PHE A 172 7.31 -10.57 -9.78
CA PHE A 172 6.93 -9.45 -10.65
C PHE A 172 7.29 -9.71 -12.11
N SER A 173 6.42 -9.29 -13.03
CA SER A 173 6.72 -9.26 -14.47
C SER A 173 7.76 -8.19 -14.77
N GLU A 174 8.95 -8.61 -15.21
CA GLU A 174 10.03 -7.69 -15.63
C GLU A 174 9.59 -6.85 -16.83
N GLU A 175 8.84 -7.45 -17.76
CA GLU A 175 8.27 -6.77 -18.93
C GLU A 175 7.32 -5.64 -18.53
N ASP A 176 6.45 -5.85 -17.53
CA ASP A 176 5.51 -4.83 -17.05
C ASP A 176 6.26 -3.68 -16.37
N ILE A 177 7.28 -4.00 -15.56
CA ILE A 177 8.13 -2.99 -14.91
C ILE A 177 8.84 -2.12 -15.97
N GLU A 178 9.40 -2.75 -17.01
CA GLU A 178 10.07 -2.03 -18.10
C GLU A 178 9.09 -1.19 -18.92
N LEU A 179 7.91 -1.73 -19.24
CA LEU A 179 6.86 -0.99 -19.93
C LEU A 179 6.45 0.27 -19.17
N MET A 180 6.17 0.16 -17.86
CA MET A 180 5.79 1.31 -17.04
C MET A 180 6.88 2.39 -17.02
N ARG A 181 8.14 1.98 -16.96
CA ARG A 181 9.28 2.90 -17.00
C ARG A 181 9.44 3.59 -18.34
N ASN A 182 9.30 2.86 -19.43
CA ASN A 182 9.38 3.40 -20.78
C ASN A 182 8.26 4.42 -21.04
N LEU A 183 7.10 4.24 -20.40
CA LEU A 183 5.99 5.21 -20.38
C LEU A 183 6.18 6.35 -19.37
N GLY A 184 7.32 6.39 -18.65
CA GLY A 184 7.68 7.46 -17.72
C GLY A 184 6.98 7.40 -16.37
N PHE A 185 6.33 6.30 -16.01
CA PHE A 185 5.78 6.09 -14.67
C PHE A 185 6.89 5.77 -13.66
N GLN A 186 6.68 6.18 -12.40
CA GLN A 186 7.37 5.52 -11.30
C GLN A 186 6.67 4.19 -11.00
N VAL A 187 7.41 3.25 -10.43
CA VAL A 187 6.89 1.91 -10.09
C VAL A 187 6.72 1.78 -8.60
N ILE A 188 5.55 1.35 -8.15
CA ILE A 188 5.31 0.86 -6.79
C ILE A 188 5.11 -0.64 -6.86
N LEU A 189 5.85 -1.40 -6.05
CA LEU A 189 5.69 -2.86 -6.01
C LEU A 189 4.74 -3.28 -4.88
N ARG A 190 3.88 -4.24 -5.17
CA ARG A 190 2.93 -4.80 -4.20
C ARG A 190 3.32 -6.21 -3.81
N LEU A 191 4.11 -6.30 -2.75
CA LEU A 191 4.61 -7.58 -2.23
C LEU A 191 3.54 -8.29 -1.42
N LYS A 192 3.30 -9.57 -1.73
CA LYS A 192 2.42 -10.45 -0.96
C LYS A 192 3.17 -11.15 0.16
N ASN A 193 2.47 -11.39 1.26
CA ASN A 193 2.91 -12.31 2.30
C ASN A 193 2.33 -13.71 2.01
N PHE A 194 2.96 -14.76 2.54
CA PHE A 194 2.41 -16.11 2.44
C PHE A 194 2.62 -16.90 3.75
N PRO A 195 1.83 -17.97 3.99
CA PRO A 195 1.95 -18.76 5.21
C PRO A 195 3.34 -19.41 5.36
N GLN A 196 3.83 -19.47 6.60
CA GLN A 196 5.12 -20.10 6.95
C GLN A 196 6.36 -19.45 6.31
N ILE A 197 6.25 -18.19 5.88
CA ILE A 197 7.39 -17.42 5.38
C ILE A 197 8.54 -17.39 6.40
N ASN A 198 9.77 -17.56 5.92
CA ASN A 198 11.01 -17.45 6.71
C ASN A 198 11.89 -16.29 6.20
N LYS A 199 13.07 -16.10 6.80
CA LYS A 199 13.97 -14.99 6.43
C LYS A 199 14.56 -15.16 5.04
N GLU A 200 14.85 -16.38 4.61
CA GLU A 200 15.38 -16.68 3.29
C GLU A 200 14.38 -16.32 2.18
N ASP A 201 13.09 -16.55 2.43
CA ASP A 201 12.01 -16.18 1.51
C ASP A 201 11.77 -14.66 1.46
N ILE A 202 11.89 -13.98 2.61
CA ILE A 202 11.84 -12.51 2.66
C ILE A 202 13.01 -11.94 1.85
N ASP A 203 14.23 -12.43 2.08
CA ASP A 203 15.42 -12.01 1.32
C ASP A 203 15.24 -12.28 -0.18
N PHE A 204 14.66 -13.42 -0.56
CA PHE A 204 14.31 -13.72 -1.95
C PHE A 204 13.34 -12.68 -2.55
N LYS A 205 12.23 -12.34 -1.87
CA LYS A 205 11.29 -11.30 -2.33
C LYS A 205 11.96 -9.93 -2.50
N PHE A 206 12.89 -9.58 -1.62
CA PHE A 206 13.67 -8.34 -1.78
C PHE A 206 14.68 -8.42 -2.92
N LYS A 207 15.26 -9.58 -3.22
CA LYS A 207 16.09 -9.77 -4.43
C LYS A 207 15.28 -9.61 -5.71
N GLU A 208 14.05 -10.12 -5.76
CA GLU A 208 13.14 -9.86 -6.89
C GLU A 208 12.81 -8.37 -7.00
N THR A 209 12.59 -7.70 -5.87
CA THR A 209 12.38 -6.25 -5.81
C THR A 209 13.58 -5.47 -6.34
N ASP A 210 14.82 -5.91 -6.06
CA ASP A 210 16.04 -5.25 -6.56
C ASP A 210 16.13 -5.30 -8.10
N LYS A 211 15.68 -6.39 -8.74
CA LYS A 211 15.64 -6.51 -10.21
C LYS A 211 14.75 -5.44 -10.83
N ALA A 212 13.71 -5.04 -10.12
CA ALA A 212 12.84 -3.96 -10.54
C ALA A 212 13.53 -2.60 -10.51
N GLY A 213 14.80 -2.46 -10.11
CA GLY A 213 15.60 -1.23 -10.12
C GLY A 213 15.12 -0.13 -9.17
N ASN A 214 15.23 1.14 -9.58
CA ASN A 214 14.69 2.25 -8.80
C ASN A 214 13.14 2.23 -8.79
N ILE A 215 12.57 2.03 -7.61
CA ILE A 215 11.12 2.06 -7.35
C ILE A 215 10.75 3.29 -6.52
N SER A 216 9.49 3.71 -6.59
CA SER A 216 8.96 4.77 -5.74
C SER A 216 8.76 4.29 -4.31
N GLY A 217 8.31 3.04 -4.16
CA GLY A 217 8.14 2.39 -2.86
C GLY A 217 7.47 1.02 -2.97
N ILE A 218 7.17 0.45 -1.82
CA ILE A 218 6.48 -0.83 -1.65
C ILE A 218 5.14 -0.61 -0.95
N ILE A 219 4.08 -1.28 -1.37
CA ILE A 219 2.82 -1.34 -0.61
C ILE A 219 2.42 -2.80 -0.46
N PHE A 220 2.54 -3.35 0.75
CA PHE A 220 2.22 -4.77 1.01
C PHE A 220 0.79 -5.11 0.63
N GLU A 221 0.59 -6.22 -0.06
CA GLU A 221 -0.72 -6.70 -0.53
C GLU A 221 -1.40 -7.64 0.46
N GLY A 222 -2.74 -7.66 0.44
CA GLY A 222 -3.56 -8.52 1.28
C GLY A 222 -3.71 -8.04 2.73
N GLU A 223 -4.20 -8.93 3.60
CA GLU A 223 -4.48 -8.61 5.00
C GLU A 223 -3.25 -8.52 5.90
N THR A 224 -2.09 -9.02 5.45
CA THR A 224 -0.89 -9.15 6.27
C THR A 224 0.32 -8.62 5.53
N VAL A 225 1.24 -7.98 6.24
CA VAL A 225 2.52 -7.54 5.65
C VAL A 225 3.50 -8.69 5.52
N LEU A 226 4.48 -8.52 4.63
CA LEU A 226 5.57 -9.49 4.43
C LEU A 226 6.31 -9.78 5.74
N GLY A 227 6.33 -11.05 6.14
CA GLY A 227 6.97 -11.53 7.37
C GLY A 227 6.01 -11.79 8.54
N TYR A 228 4.73 -11.42 8.43
CA TYR A 228 3.73 -11.84 9.42
C TYR A 228 3.52 -13.38 9.38
N PRO A 229 3.30 -14.08 10.52
CA PRO A 229 3.01 -13.57 11.86
C PRO A 229 4.23 -13.39 12.78
N LEU A 230 5.41 -13.86 12.38
CA LEU A 230 6.56 -13.91 13.27
C LEU A 230 7.16 -12.51 13.45
N LYS A 231 7.24 -12.03 14.69
CA LYS A 231 7.78 -10.70 15.00
C LYS A 231 9.22 -10.52 14.51
N GLU A 232 10.04 -11.56 14.59
CA GLU A 232 11.42 -11.56 14.08
C GLU A 232 11.50 -11.37 12.56
N ASN A 233 10.55 -11.92 11.81
CA ASN A 233 10.47 -11.74 10.37
C ASN A 233 9.97 -10.34 10.01
N LEU A 234 9.03 -9.78 10.77
CA LEU A 234 8.60 -8.38 10.61
C LEU A 234 9.76 -7.40 10.85
N ILE A 235 10.58 -7.64 11.88
CA ILE A 235 11.78 -6.83 12.15
C ILE A 235 12.78 -6.97 11.00
N PHE A 236 12.99 -8.19 10.51
CA PHE A 236 13.89 -8.44 9.37
C PHE A 236 13.41 -7.74 8.08
N THR A 237 12.12 -7.77 7.77
CA THR A 237 11.52 -6.98 6.68
C THR A 237 11.82 -5.49 6.85
N ALA A 238 11.67 -4.94 8.07
CA ALA A 238 11.96 -3.54 8.34
C ALA A 238 13.46 -3.19 8.19
N GLU A 239 14.36 -4.10 8.56
CA GLU A 239 15.80 -3.95 8.36
C GLU A 239 16.16 -3.91 6.87
N LEU A 240 15.55 -4.77 6.05
CA LEU A 240 15.75 -4.76 4.60
C LEU A 240 15.24 -3.48 3.95
N LEU A 241 14.05 -3.00 4.35
CA LEU A 241 13.52 -1.70 3.89
C LEU A 241 14.51 -0.57 4.18
N LYS A 242 15.06 -0.51 5.39
CA LYS A 242 16.06 0.51 5.79
C LYS A 242 17.36 0.40 5.02
N THR A 243 17.91 -0.81 4.94
CA THR A 243 19.21 -1.06 4.31
C THR A 243 19.16 -0.72 2.82
N LYS A 244 18.05 -1.09 2.15
CA LYS A 244 17.83 -0.83 0.73
C LYS A 244 17.19 0.54 0.46
N ARG A 245 16.79 1.27 1.51
CA ARG A 245 16.12 2.57 1.47
C ARG A 245 14.85 2.57 0.62
N TYR A 246 14.04 1.51 0.74
CA TYR A 246 12.75 1.43 0.07
C TYR A 246 11.65 2.08 0.92
N PRO A 247 11.03 3.18 0.44
CA PRO A 247 9.82 3.69 1.05
C PRO A 247 8.74 2.62 1.09
N PHE A 248 7.88 2.64 2.11
CA PHE A 248 6.73 1.75 2.16
C PHE A 248 5.44 2.45 2.57
N GLY A 249 4.34 1.99 2.00
CA GLY A 249 3.01 2.53 2.21
C GLY A 249 2.30 1.93 3.41
N ILE A 250 1.72 2.79 4.25
CA ILE A 250 0.78 2.41 5.31
C ILE A 250 -0.62 2.82 4.86
N ILE A 251 -1.46 1.83 4.52
CA ILE A 251 -2.82 2.06 4.06
C ILE A 251 -3.71 2.43 5.24
N GLU A 252 -4.32 3.62 5.19
CA GLU A 252 -5.26 4.06 6.21
C GLU A 252 -6.48 3.15 6.28
N PHE A 253 -6.89 2.82 7.50
CA PHE A 253 -8.08 2.01 7.83
C PHE A 253 -8.05 0.55 7.34
N ALA A 254 -6.97 0.10 6.70
CA ALA A 254 -6.86 -1.29 6.22
C ALA A 254 -6.64 -2.31 7.35
N GLY A 255 -6.09 -1.88 8.50
CA GLY A 255 -5.82 -2.78 9.63
C GLY A 255 -4.85 -3.93 9.31
N GLN A 256 -3.94 -3.72 8.35
CA GLN A 256 -3.04 -4.76 7.84
C GLN A 256 -2.16 -5.34 8.95
N LYS A 257 -2.28 -6.64 9.22
CA LYS A 257 -1.62 -7.31 10.36
C LYS A 257 -0.10 -7.23 10.19
N GLY A 258 0.59 -6.79 11.25
CA GLY A 258 2.05 -6.65 11.31
C GLY A 258 2.62 -5.30 10.88
N ILE A 259 1.84 -4.43 10.21
CA ILE A 259 2.35 -3.14 9.68
C ILE A 259 2.90 -2.23 10.78
N GLU A 260 2.32 -2.24 11.98
CA GLU A 260 2.76 -1.41 13.10
C GLU A 260 4.19 -1.74 13.54
N THR A 261 4.56 -3.02 13.52
CA THR A 261 5.93 -3.45 13.89
C THR A 261 6.95 -2.95 12.88
N ILE A 262 6.62 -3.00 11.58
CA ILE A 262 7.46 -2.46 10.50
C ILE A 262 7.54 -0.93 10.61
N ALA A 263 6.39 -0.27 10.79
CA ALA A 263 6.29 1.18 10.91
C ALA A 263 7.08 1.75 12.09
N GLN A 264 7.09 1.08 13.24
CA GLN A 264 7.90 1.47 14.39
C GLN A 264 9.40 1.29 14.12
N SER A 265 9.78 0.28 13.34
CA SER A 265 11.18 -0.10 13.11
C SER A 265 11.85 0.64 11.94
N ALA A 266 11.06 1.21 11.02
CA ALA A 266 11.48 1.91 9.80
C ALA A 266 10.65 3.18 9.53
N SER A 267 10.30 3.92 10.58
CA SER A 267 9.37 5.07 10.52
C SER A 267 9.75 6.15 9.51
N GLU A 268 11.03 6.32 9.25
CA GLU A 268 11.61 7.30 8.31
C GLU A 268 11.32 6.99 6.84
N LEU A 269 10.94 5.75 6.53
CA LEU A 269 10.56 5.29 5.19
C LEU A 269 9.04 5.13 5.02
N ALA A 270 8.28 5.33 6.10
CA ALA A 270 6.83 5.15 6.09
C ALA A 270 6.11 6.31 5.40
N VAL A 271 5.22 5.98 4.46
CA VAL A 271 4.39 6.94 3.74
C VAL A 271 2.92 6.57 3.92
N ARG A 272 2.08 7.53 4.30
CA ARG A 272 0.63 7.29 4.43
C ARG A 272 -0.01 7.17 3.05
N VAL A 273 -0.75 6.09 2.87
CA VAL A 273 -1.52 5.76 1.66
C VAL A 273 -3.01 5.86 1.97
N HIS A 274 -3.75 6.53 1.08
CA HIS A 274 -5.21 6.47 1.10
C HIS A 274 -5.70 5.71 -0.13
N SER A 275 -6.68 4.83 0.08
CA SER A 275 -7.44 4.15 -0.97
C SER A 275 -8.92 4.24 -0.60
N ILE A 276 -9.77 4.37 -1.60
CA ILE A 276 -11.20 4.08 -1.49
C ILE A 276 -11.38 2.61 -1.90
N THR A 277 -12.24 1.82 -1.24
CA THR A 277 -12.36 0.38 -1.54
C THR A 277 -13.10 0.14 -2.86
N LYS A 278 -12.99 -1.07 -3.44
CA LYS A 278 -13.68 -1.39 -4.71
C LYS A 278 -15.19 -1.26 -4.54
N GLU A 279 -15.72 -1.77 -3.44
CA GLU A 279 -17.14 -1.76 -3.09
C GLU A 279 -17.66 -0.33 -2.93
N GLU A 280 -16.87 0.56 -2.31
CA GLU A 280 -17.27 1.95 -2.17
C GLU A 280 -17.19 2.72 -3.49
N MET A 281 -16.20 2.43 -4.33
CA MET A 281 -16.08 3.03 -5.66
C MET A 281 -17.28 2.73 -6.57
N GLU A 282 -18.00 1.62 -6.35
CA GLU A 282 -19.22 1.31 -7.10
C GLU A 282 -20.38 2.27 -6.81
N ILE A 283 -20.40 2.92 -5.66
CA ILE A 283 -21.55 3.72 -5.19
C ILE A 283 -21.22 5.18 -4.88
N ILE A 284 -19.94 5.52 -4.70
CA ILE A 284 -19.53 6.86 -4.29
C ILE A 284 -19.61 7.85 -5.47
N PRO A 285 -20.36 8.97 -5.34
CA PRO A 285 -20.36 10.01 -6.36
C PRO A 285 -18.97 10.64 -6.54
N LYS A 286 -18.59 10.96 -7.77
CA LYS A 286 -17.27 11.51 -8.13
C LYS A 286 -16.86 12.71 -7.28
N GLN A 287 -17.77 13.68 -7.10
CA GLN A 287 -17.47 14.87 -6.29
C GLN A 287 -17.11 14.51 -4.83
N LYS A 288 -17.83 13.54 -4.24
CA LYS A 288 -17.57 13.08 -2.87
C LYS A 288 -16.22 12.35 -2.77
N ALA A 289 -15.84 11.61 -3.81
CA ALA A 289 -14.51 11.00 -3.91
C ALA A 289 -13.41 12.08 -4.00
N ILE A 290 -13.59 13.08 -4.87
CA ILE A 290 -12.67 14.24 -5.02
C ILE A 290 -12.47 14.95 -3.66
N ASP A 291 -13.56 15.32 -2.98
CA ASP A 291 -13.48 16.00 -1.67
C ASP A 291 -12.73 15.15 -0.63
N ARG A 292 -12.85 13.83 -0.72
CA ARG A 292 -12.14 12.91 0.18
C ARG A 292 -10.65 12.88 -0.09
N TRP A 293 -10.22 12.89 -1.36
CA TRP A 293 -8.80 12.99 -1.72
C TRP A 293 -8.18 14.28 -1.20
N ILE A 294 -8.85 15.42 -1.39
CA ILE A 294 -8.34 16.71 -0.91
C ILE A 294 -8.21 16.74 0.61
N ARG A 295 -9.19 16.20 1.36
CA ARG A 295 -9.07 16.05 2.81
C ARG A 295 -7.96 15.08 3.23
N ALA A 296 -7.72 14.01 2.46
CA ALA A 296 -6.62 13.07 2.70
C ALA A 296 -5.27 13.81 2.70
N ALA A 297 -5.03 14.67 1.70
CA ALA A 297 -3.81 15.46 1.62
C ALA A 297 -3.72 16.53 2.74
N LYS A 298 -4.79 17.32 2.93
CA LYS A 298 -4.80 18.48 3.85
C LYS A 298 -4.83 18.10 5.33
N GLU A 299 -5.76 17.24 5.71
CA GLU A 299 -6.08 16.98 7.12
C GLU A 299 -5.29 15.77 7.63
N ARG A 300 -5.13 14.74 6.79
CA ARG A 300 -4.55 13.45 7.19
C ARG A 300 -3.10 13.26 6.74
N LYS A 301 -2.51 14.24 6.05
CA LYS A 301 -1.11 14.22 5.59
C LYS A 301 -0.77 12.97 4.75
N VAL A 302 -1.74 12.49 3.97
CA VAL A 302 -1.53 11.38 3.02
C VAL A 302 -0.69 11.88 1.85
N ARG A 303 0.28 11.08 1.40
CA ARG A 303 1.15 11.43 0.27
C ARG A 303 1.16 10.43 -0.86
N ILE A 304 0.50 9.28 -0.70
CA ILE A 304 0.19 8.37 -1.80
C ILE A 304 -1.33 8.24 -1.89
N PHE A 305 -1.90 8.62 -3.03
CA PHE A 305 -3.29 8.34 -3.37
C PHE A 305 -3.30 7.10 -4.26
N TYR A 306 -3.78 6.00 -3.70
CA TYR A 306 -4.02 4.77 -4.43
C TYR A 306 -5.44 4.85 -5.03
N ILE A 307 -5.52 5.39 -6.24
CA ILE A 307 -6.76 5.69 -6.93
C ILE A 307 -7.19 4.43 -7.68
N LYS A 308 -8.42 3.99 -7.41
CA LYS A 308 -9.09 2.95 -8.19
C LYS A 308 -9.94 3.62 -9.28
N PRO A 309 -10.02 3.05 -10.50
CA PRO A 309 -10.93 3.55 -11.52
C PRO A 309 -12.38 3.26 -11.14
N TYR A 310 -13.30 4.07 -11.66
CA TYR A 310 -14.70 3.69 -11.76
C TYR A 310 -14.85 2.63 -12.85
N MET A 311 -15.60 1.56 -12.56
CA MET A 311 -15.83 0.43 -13.49
C MET A 311 -17.22 0.43 -14.12
N LYS A 312 -18.09 1.35 -13.71
CA LYS A 312 -19.48 1.46 -14.18
C LYS A 312 -19.78 2.90 -14.53
N SER A 313 -20.36 3.12 -15.70
CA SER A 313 -20.89 4.43 -16.11
C SER A 313 -22.06 4.26 -17.08
N ASN A 314 -22.89 5.30 -17.18
CA ASN A 314 -23.94 5.42 -18.20
C ASN A 314 -23.44 6.16 -19.45
N SER A 315 -22.18 6.60 -19.47
CA SER A 315 -21.56 7.29 -20.60
C SER A 315 -20.18 6.69 -20.91
N ASP A 316 -19.28 7.44 -21.56
CA ASP A 316 -17.92 6.99 -21.86
C ASP A 316 -17.11 6.82 -20.55
N LEU A 317 -16.88 5.56 -20.17
CA LEU A 317 -16.23 5.21 -18.91
C LEU A 317 -14.77 5.66 -18.86
N ILE A 318 -14.07 5.64 -20.00
CA ILE A 318 -12.66 6.04 -20.08
C ILE A 318 -12.55 7.55 -19.87
N GLU A 319 -13.27 8.34 -20.68
CA GLU A 319 -13.22 9.81 -20.58
C GLU A 319 -13.71 10.31 -19.21
N GLU A 320 -14.68 9.62 -18.62
CA GLU A 320 -15.13 9.91 -17.26
C GLU A 320 -14.06 9.68 -16.18
N ASN A 321 -13.25 8.63 -16.30
CA ASN A 321 -12.13 8.39 -15.40
C ASN A 321 -11.01 9.42 -15.63
N LEU A 322 -10.69 9.76 -16.88
CA LEU A 322 -9.67 10.77 -17.20
C LEU A 322 -10.04 12.15 -16.65
N SER A 323 -11.31 12.54 -16.77
CA SER A 323 -11.84 13.79 -16.21
C SER A 323 -11.79 13.79 -14.67
N TYR A 324 -12.13 12.67 -14.05
CA TYR A 324 -12.03 12.50 -12.59
C TYR A 324 -10.59 12.68 -12.09
N LEU A 325 -9.60 12.06 -12.76
CA LEU A 325 -8.19 12.18 -12.41
C LEU A 325 -7.67 13.62 -12.56
N LYS A 326 -8.00 14.27 -13.68
CA LYS A 326 -7.64 15.66 -13.93
C LYS A 326 -8.22 16.60 -12.87
N THR A 327 -9.47 16.37 -12.46
CA THR A 327 -10.11 17.15 -11.41
C THR A 327 -9.39 16.98 -10.06
N ILE A 328 -8.92 15.78 -9.73
CA ILE A 328 -8.12 15.56 -8.50
C ILE A 328 -6.82 16.38 -8.57
N GLU A 329 -6.08 16.32 -9.67
CA GLU A 329 -4.83 17.05 -9.85
C GLU A 329 -5.04 18.57 -9.77
N GLU A 330 -6.05 19.10 -10.45
CA GLU A 330 -6.39 20.53 -10.42
C GLU A 330 -6.74 21.01 -9.00
N ASN A 331 -7.52 20.23 -8.25
CA ASN A 331 -7.90 20.58 -6.87
C ASN A 331 -6.71 20.47 -5.90
N LEU A 332 -5.78 19.54 -6.13
CA LEU A 332 -4.52 19.46 -5.37
C LEU A 332 -3.65 20.69 -5.63
N ASN A 333 -3.48 21.07 -6.90
CA ASN A 333 -2.71 22.25 -7.31
C ASN A 333 -3.32 23.54 -6.74
N ALA A 334 -4.65 23.72 -6.84
CA ALA A 334 -5.36 24.84 -6.24
C ALA A 334 -5.24 24.88 -4.70
N SER A 335 -5.01 23.73 -4.09
CA SER A 335 -4.77 23.58 -2.65
C SER A 335 -3.29 23.74 -2.25
N GLY A 336 -2.41 24.08 -3.20
CA GLY A 336 -0.99 24.29 -3.00
C GLY A 336 -0.17 23.00 -2.87
N PHE A 337 -0.68 21.85 -3.31
CA PHE A 337 0.07 20.60 -3.45
C PHE A 337 0.58 20.45 -4.89
N ASN A 338 1.61 19.64 -5.10
CA ASN A 338 2.09 19.26 -6.43
C ASN A 338 2.08 17.74 -6.59
N THR A 339 1.86 17.25 -7.80
CA THR A 339 1.86 15.81 -8.12
C THR A 339 3.27 15.31 -8.47
N GLY A 340 3.65 14.12 -8.01
CA GLY A 340 4.97 13.50 -8.26
C GLY A 340 5.35 12.50 -7.18
N LYS A 341 6.56 11.90 -7.26
CA LYS A 341 7.05 10.89 -6.30
C LYS A 341 6.85 11.37 -4.85
N ALA A 342 6.26 10.52 -4.02
CA ALA A 342 5.87 10.89 -2.67
C ALA A 342 7.10 11.37 -1.88
N SER A 343 6.97 12.54 -1.25
CA SER A 343 7.97 13.00 -0.30
C SER A 343 7.97 12.09 0.92
N LEU A 344 9.15 11.69 1.37
CA LEU A 344 9.31 11.15 2.72
C LEU A 344 9.23 12.30 3.72
N LEU A 345 8.70 12.03 4.92
CA LEU A 345 8.84 12.99 6.01
C LEU A 345 10.32 13.06 6.35
N SER A 346 10.96 14.21 6.10
CA SER A 346 12.31 14.48 6.57
C SER A 346 12.33 14.22 8.08
N ALA A 347 13.16 13.26 8.52
CA ALA A 347 13.38 12.80 9.89
C ALA A 347 12.41 13.35 10.94
N THR A 348 11.55 12.49 11.50
CA THR A 348 10.64 12.80 12.62
C THR A 348 11.30 13.81 13.55
N TYR A 349 10.86 15.06 13.52
CA TYR A 349 11.36 16.08 14.44
C TYR A 349 10.94 15.65 15.83
N GLN A 350 11.86 14.98 16.52
CA GLN A 350 11.68 14.55 17.89
C GLN A 350 11.97 15.76 18.76
N GLU A 351 10.92 16.30 19.37
CA GLU A 351 11.08 17.38 20.32
C GLU A 351 12.02 16.95 21.45
N PRO A 352 13.04 17.75 21.79
CA PRO A 352 13.86 17.49 22.95
C PRO A 352 12.99 17.29 24.19
N LYS A 353 13.23 16.24 24.99
CA LYS A 353 12.43 15.95 26.20
C LYS A 353 12.32 17.13 27.18
N ILE A 354 13.32 18.03 27.15
CA ILE A 354 13.31 19.27 27.93
C ILE A 354 12.18 20.21 27.52
N PHE A 355 11.81 20.28 26.23
CA PHE A 355 10.67 21.09 25.77
C PHE A 355 9.36 20.55 26.32
N THR A 356 9.18 19.22 26.33
CA THR A 356 8.01 18.59 26.96
C THR A 356 7.93 18.91 28.46
N LEU A 357 9.06 18.84 29.17
CA LEU A 357 9.12 19.20 30.59
C LEU A 357 8.72 20.67 30.82
N LEU A 358 9.22 21.59 30.01
CA LEU A 358 8.90 23.02 30.11
C LEU A 358 7.41 23.30 29.85
N LEU A 359 6.78 22.61 28.89
CA LEU A 359 5.34 22.70 28.67
C LEU A 359 4.54 22.22 29.89
N ILE A 360 4.92 21.07 30.47
CA ILE A 360 4.27 20.53 31.68
C ILE A 360 4.38 21.53 32.84
N LEU A 361 5.56 22.10 33.07
CA LEU A 361 5.77 23.10 34.13
C LEU A 361 4.92 24.35 33.91
N GLY A 362 4.77 24.81 32.67
CA GLY A 362 3.88 25.91 32.32
C GLY A 362 2.41 25.62 32.62
N VAL A 363 1.91 24.44 32.23
CA VAL A 363 0.53 24.00 32.50
C VAL A 363 0.26 23.89 34.00
N ILE A 364 1.17 23.25 34.76
CA ILE A 364 1.07 23.17 36.23
C ILE A 364 1.04 24.58 36.84
N SER A 365 1.90 25.48 36.36
CA SER A 365 1.96 26.85 36.86
C SER A 365 0.67 27.61 36.62
N GLY A 366 0.07 27.48 35.42
CA GLY A 366 -1.25 28.04 35.11
C GLY A 366 -2.36 27.47 35.99
N GLY A 367 -2.36 26.15 36.19
CA GLY A 367 -3.31 25.46 37.07
C GLY A 367 -3.22 25.92 38.52
N LEU A 368 -2.01 26.10 39.07
CA LEU A 368 -1.80 26.61 40.43
C LEU A 368 -2.32 28.05 40.60
N ILE A 369 -2.10 28.91 39.61
CA ILE A 369 -2.64 30.29 39.62
C ILE A 369 -4.17 30.26 39.58
N LEU A 370 -4.77 29.43 38.72
CA LEU A 370 -6.23 29.31 38.61
C LEU A 370 -6.88 28.77 39.89
N LEU A 371 -6.32 27.72 40.49
CA LEU A 371 -6.81 27.18 41.75
C LEU A 371 -6.78 28.25 42.85
N GLN A 372 -5.66 28.96 42.98
CA GLN A 372 -5.52 30.02 43.99
C GLN A 372 -6.50 31.17 43.79
N ASN A 373 -6.81 31.53 42.55
CA ASN A 373 -7.78 32.57 42.24
C ASN A 373 -9.23 32.06 42.36
N GLY A 374 -9.50 30.79 42.04
CA GLY A 374 -10.80 30.14 42.24
C GLY A 374 -11.20 30.04 43.71
N TYR A 375 -10.24 29.75 44.60
CA TYR A 375 -10.46 29.80 46.06
C TYR A 375 -10.75 31.21 46.60
N ARG A 376 -10.45 32.28 45.85
CA ARG A 376 -10.79 33.66 46.22
C ARG A 376 -12.20 34.08 45.78
N ILE A 377 -12.87 33.30 44.93
CA ILE A 377 -14.18 33.64 44.35
C ILE A 377 -15.35 33.16 45.23
N ASN A 378 -15.11 32.46 46.36
CA ASN A 378 -16.22 32.12 47.27
C ASN A 378 -15.86 32.06 48.76
N PRO A 379 -16.18 33.12 49.51
CA PRO A 379 -16.47 33.02 50.95
C PRO A 379 -17.88 33.56 51.33
N GLY A 380 -18.83 33.69 50.39
CA GLY A 380 -19.99 34.58 50.56
C GLY A 380 -21.40 34.02 50.38
N VAL A 381 -21.62 32.74 50.10
CA VAL A 381 -23.00 32.22 49.91
C VAL A 381 -23.17 30.84 50.54
N PHE A 382 -23.18 30.75 51.87
CA PHE A 382 -23.85 29.68 52.62
C PHE A 382 -24.14 30.17 54.05
N TYR A 383 -25.18 30.99 54.21
CA TYR A 383 -25.90 31.09 55.47
C TYR A 383 -27.31 30.53 55.22
N PHE A 384 -27.54 29.32 55.73
CA PHE A 384 -28.88 28.77 55.93
C PHE A 384 -29.57 29.58 57.02
N SER A 385 -30.68 30.25 56.70
CA SER A 385 -31.68 30.65 57.69
C SER A 385 -32.66 29.50 57.92
N GLN A 386 -33.05 29.37 59.19
CA GLN A 386 -33.90 28.33 59.80
C GLN A 386 -35.17 27.95 59.03
#